data_AF-A0A831V0L2-F1
#
_entry.id   AF-A0A831V0L2-F1
#
_cell.length_a   1.000
_cell.length_b   1.000
_cell.length_c   1.000
_cell.angle_alpha   90.00
_cell.angle_beta   90.00
_cell.angle_gamma   90.00
#
_symmetry.space_group_name_H-M   'P 1'
#
loop_
_entity.id
_entity.type
_entity.pdbx_description
1 polymer ?
#
loop_
_entity_poly.entity_id
_entity_poly.type
_entity_poly.pdbx_seq_one_letter_code
_entity_poly.pdbx_strand_id
1 'polypeptide(L)'
;GYTPSEFFGSVAAWLTYLLFILLAVAYLASNFGNVEVYQWVMSAVEVYLFGFVKFFMISIIGFILVDGFVEYIYKGALSKNEAVVGPVAEYIRIILYLVVVTFALDQGGINVSTLTAMLTPITWGLTAAVVAVLVLEAVRKK
;
A
#
# COMPACT_ATOMS: atom_id res chain seq x y z
N GLY A 1 17.17 22.60 -4.22
CA GLY A 1 16.21 21.50 -4.29
C GLY A 1 16.95 20.24 -3.91
N TYR A 2 16.36 19.37 -3.09
CA TYR A 2 16.99 18.11 -2.70
C TYR A 2 17.09 17.17 -3.90
N THR A 3 18.25 16.55 -4.11
CA THR A 3 18.35 15.37 -4.97
C THR A 3 17.57 14.21 -4.34
N PRO A 4 17.08 13.23 -5.12
CA PRO A 4 16.38 12.06 -4.57
C PRO A 4 17.18 11.37 -3.46
N SER A 5 18.50 11.22 -3.64
CA SER A 5 19.40 10.63 -2.64
C SER A 5 19.46 11.41 -1.33
N GLU A 6 19.49 12.74 -1.38
CA GLU A 6 19.55 13.57 -0.17
C GLU A 6 18.20 13.58 0.56
N PHE A 7 17.08 13.54 -0.18
CA PHE A 7 15.75 13.42 0.42
C PHE A 7 15.60 12.09 1.18
N PHE A 8 15.89 10.96 0.52
CA PHE A 8 15.80 9.65 1.16
C PHE A 8 16.80 9.49 2.30
N GLY A 9 18.02 10.03 2.15
CA GLY A 9 19.01 10.08 3.23
C GLY A 9 18.52 10.85 4.45
N SER A 10 17.89 12.01 4.24
CA SER A 10 17.30 12.82 5.31
C SER A 10 16.15 12.08 6.01
N VAL A 11 15.23 11.50 5.25
CA VAL A 11 14.10 10.72 5.82
C VAL A 11 14.61 9.54 6.64
N ALA A 12 15.57 8.78 6.12
CA ALA A 12 16.17 7.65 6.82
C ALA A 12 16.89 8.09 8.11
N ALA A 13 17.60 9.23 8.08
CA ALA A 13 18.26 9.78 9.26
C ALA A 13 17.23 10.15 10.34
N TRP A 14 16.15 10.85 9.96
CA TRP A 14 15.07 11.21 10.90
C TRP A 14 14.41 9.97 11.53
N LEU A 15 14.09 8.96 10.72
CA LEU A 15 13.55 7.70 11.23
C LEU A 15 14.51 7.03 12.21
N THR A 16 15.80 7.01 11.89
CA THR A 16 16.83 6.41 12.72
C THR A 16 16.97 7.14 14.05
N TYR A 17 17.01 8.48 14.03
CA TYR A 17 17.10 9.28 15.26
C TYR A 17 15.88 9.09 16.15
N LEU A 18 14.67 9.13 15.59
CA LEU A 18 13.44 8.88 16.34
C LEU A 18 13.42 7.47 16.94
N LEU A 19 13.86 6.46 16.17
CA LEU A 19 13.95 5.08 16.65
C LEU A 19 14.88 4.97 17.85
N PHE A 20 16.10 5.51 17.78
CA PHE A 20 17.04 5.42 18.88
C PHE A 20 16.57 6.18 20.13
N ILE A 21 15.95 7.35 19.96
CA ILE A 21 15.37 8.12 21.07
C ILE A 21 14.28 7.29 21.75
N LEU A 22 13.33 6.75 21.00
CA LEU A 22 12.23 5.96 21.56
C LEU A 22 12.75 4.67 22.22
N LEU A 23 13.69 3.97 21.60
CA LEU A 23 14.29 2.77 22.21
C LEU A 23 15.06 3.08 23.49
N ALA A 24 15.74 4.23 23.57
CA ALA A 24 16.40 4.67 24.80
C ALA A 24 15.36 4.93 25.92
N VAL A 25 14.24 5.57 25.59
CA VAL A 25 13.13 5.78 26.55
C VAL A 25 12.53 4.45 26.99
N ALA A 26 12.30 3.51 26.07
CA ALA A 26 11.80 2.17 26.38
C ALA A 26 12.76 1.40 27.31
N TYR A 27 14.06 1.46 27.03
CA TYR A 27 15.09 0.85 27.85
C TYR A 27 15.12 1.42 29.27
N LEU A 28 15.05 2.74 29.42
CA LEU A 28 14.97 3.38 30.73
C LEU A 28 13.69 2.96 31.46
N ALA A 29 12.53 3.01 30.80
CA ALA A 29 11.25 2.61 31.39
C ALA A 29 11.28 1.16 31.92
N SER A 30 11.88 0.24 31.16
CA SER A 30 12.06 -1.15 31.57
C SER A 30 12.95 -1.27 32.82
N ASN A 31 14.07 -0.54 32.88
CA ASN A 31 14.97 -0.58 34.04
C ASN A 31 14.36 0.02 35.31
N PHE A 32 13.50 1.04 35.17
CA PHE A 32 12.78 1.63 36.30
C PHE A 32 11.50 0.87 36.68
N GLY A 33 11.22 -0.27 36.04
CA GLY A 33 10.05 -1.12 36.32
C GLY A 33 8.72 -0.53 35.85
N ASN A 34 8.75 0.46 34.96
CA ASN A 34 7.56 1.20 34.52
C ASN A 34 6.99 0.59 33.22
N VAL A 35 6.24 -0.50 33.40
CA VAL A 35 5.76 -1.36 32.29
C VAL A 35 4.81 -0.62 31.33
N GLU A 36 3.96 0.27 31.86
CA GLU A 36 3.00 1.04 31.04
C GLU A 36 3.72 1.94 30.03
N VAL A 37 4.76 2.66 30.47
CA VAL A 37 5.56 3.54 29.62
C VAL A 37 6.30 2.72 28.56
N TYR A 38 6.88 1.59 28.93
CA TYR A 38 7.54 0.69 27.98
C TYR A 38 6.57 0.23 26.87
N GLN A 39 5.39 -0.27 27.24
CA GLN A 39 4.39 -0.73 26.28
C GLN A 39 3.90 0.39 25.36
N TRP A 40 3.66 1.58 25.91
CA TRP A 40 3.25 2.74 25.13
C TRP A 40 4.31 3.16 24.11
N VAL A 41 5.58 3.20 24.52
CA VAL A 41 6.69 3.55 23.63
C VAL A 41 6.88 2.49 22.54
N MET A 42 6.83 1.20 22.90
CA MET A 42 6.95 0.12 21.92
C MET A 42 5.80 0.14 20.91
N SER A 43 4.57 0.39 21.36
CA SER A 43 3.42 0.58 20.47
C SER A 43 3.62 1.77 19.52
N ALA A 44 4.16 2.90 20.03
CA ALA A 44 4.48 4.04 19.18
C ALA A 44 5.56 3.71 18.14
N VAL A 45 6.59 2.94 18.50
CA VAL A 45 7.61 2.48 17.55
C VAL A 45 6.99 1.59 16.47
N GLU A 46 6.14 0.64 16.85
CA GLU A 46 5.50 -0.28 15.91
C GLU A 46 4.54 0.43 14.94
N VAL A 47 3.68 1.31 15.46
CA VAL A 47 2.66 2.00 14.65
C VAL A 47 3.28 3.11 13.80
N TYR A 48 4.12 3.97 14.39
CA TYR A 48 4.57 5.17 13.66
C TYR A 48 5.87 4.95 12.88
N LEU A 49 6.84 4.20 13.42
CA LEU A 49 8.11 3.98 12.71
C LEU A 49 8.01 2.79 11.76
N PHE A 50 7.70 1.60 12.28
CA PHE A 50 7.59 0.41 11.46
C PHE A 50 6.39 0.49 10.51
N GLY A 51 5.26 1.03 10.98
CA GLY A 51 4.09 1.27 10.12
C GLY A 51 4.40 2.21 8.95
N PHE A 52 5.16 3.29 9.18
CA PHE A 52 5.59 4.19 8.10
C PHE A 52 6.46 3.48 7.05
N VAL A 53 7.42 2.65 7.48
CA VAL A 53 8.27 1.87 6.56
C VAL A 53 7.44 0.87 5.75
N LYS A 54 6.51 0.15 6.40
CA LYS A 54 5.59 -0.78 5.72
C LYS A 54 4.73 -0.06 4.69
N PHE A 55 4.13 1.06 5.06
CA PHE A 55 3.32 1.89 4.17
C PHE A 55 4.11 2.27 2.91
N PHE A 56 5.34 2.75 3.09
CA PHE A 56 6.17 3.19 1.97
C PHE A 56 6.55 2.03 1.04
N MET A 57 6.99 0.90 1.61
CA MET A 57 7.38 -0.28 0.86
C MET A 57 6.21 -0.87 0.06
N ILE A 58 5.05 -1.02 0.70
CA ILE A 58 3.83 -1.54 0.07
C ILE A 58 3.35 -0.60 -1.02
N SER A 59 3.41 0.72 -0.81
CA SER A 59 2.98 1.70 -1.81
C SER A 59 3.85 1.65 -3.07
N ILE A 60 5.18 1.57 -2.92
CA ILE A 60 6.10 1.46 -4.07
C ILE A 60 5.80 0.19 -4.87
N ILE A 61 5.76 -0.96 -4.20
CA ILE A 61 5.53 -2.25 -4.88
C ILE A 61 4.13 -2.26 -5.51
N GLY A 62 3.13 -1.80 -4.77
CA GLY A 62 1.74 -1.78 -5.22
C GLY A 62 1.57 -0.90 -6.45
N PHE A 63 2.13 0.31 -6.48
CA PHE A 63 2.03 1.17 -7.65
C PHE A 63 2.73 0.59 -8.88
N ILE A 64 3.90 -0.02 -8.71
CA ILE A 64 4.59 -0.74 -9.80
C ILE A 64 3.70 -1.87 -10.36
N LEU A 65 3.04 -2.63 -9.49
CA LEU A 65 2.12 -3.69 -9.91
C LEU A 65 0.90 -3.15 -10.65
N VAL A 66 0.33 -2.04 -10.19
CA VAL A 66 -0.81 -1.40 -10.85
C VAL A 66 -0.42 -0.91 -12.24
N ASP A 67 0.73 -0.25 -12.38
CA ASP A 67 1.23 0.23 -13.67
C ASP A 67 1.44 -0.93 -14.65
N GLY A 68 2.07 -2.02 -14.19
CA GLY A 68 2.25 -3.21 -15.01
C GLY A 68 0.92 -3.87 -15.42
N PHE A 69 -0.05 -3.93 -14.50
CA PHE A 69 -1.37 -4.50 -14.79
C PHE A 69 -2.17 -3.66 -15.80
N VAL A 70 -2.15 -2.34 -15.64
CA VAL A 70 -2.83 -1.41 -16.55
C VAL A 70 -2.18 -1.46 -17.93
N GLU A 71 -0.85 -1.47 -18.01
CA GLU A 71 -0.13 -1.61 -19.27
C GLU A 71 -0.44 -2.95 -19.98
N TYR A 72 -0.61 -4.04 -19.21
CA TYR A 72 -1.06 -5.32 -19.76
C TYR A 72 -2.46 -5.23 -20.39
N ILE A 73 -3.39 -4.55 -19.74
CA ILE A 73 -4.74 -4.30 -20.29
C ILE A 73 -4.63 -3.52 -21.60
N TYR A 74 -3.84 -2.45 -21.64
CA TYR A 74 -3.65 -1.66 -22.86
C TYR A 74 -3.11 -2.53 -24.00
N LYS A 75 -2.05 -3.31 -23.77
CA LYS A 75 -1.44 -4.19 -24.80
C LYS A 75 -2.41 -5.28 -25.28
N GLY A 76 -3.20 -5.86 -24.38
CA GLY A 76 -4.19 -6.89 -24.74
C GLY A 76 -5.39 -6.34 -25.53
N ALA A 77 -5.76 -5.08 -25.28
CA ALA A 77 -6.98 -4.48 -25.80
C ALA A 77 -6.78 -3.61 -27.05
N LEU A 78 -5.55 -3.13 -27.29
CA LEU A 78 -5.09 -2.58 -28.58
C LEU A 78 -5.38 -3.54 -29.75
N SER A 79 -5.49 -4.85 -29.50
CA SER A 79 -5.88 -5.84 -30.51
C SER A 79 -7.36 -5.80 -30.91
N LYS A 80 -8.26 -5.05 -30.24
CA LYS A 80 -9.72 -5.15 -30.44
C LYS A 80 -10.50 -3.85 -30.58
N ASN A 81 -10.14 -2.75 -29.90
CA ASN A 81 -10.71 -1.41 -30.12
C ASN A 81 -10.11 -0.36 -29.16
N GLU A 82 -9.31 0.59 -29.66
CA GLU A 82 -8.64 1.61 -28.84
C GLU A 82 -9.60 2.60 -28.16
N ALA A 83 -10.70 2.98 -28.83
CA ALA A 83 -11.54 4.12 -28.44
C ALA A 83 -12.31 3.95 -27.12
N VAL A 84 -12.56 2.71 -26.68
CA VAL A 84 -13.34 2.41 -25.45
C VAL A 84 -12.43 1.97 -24.30
N VAL A 85 -11.27 1.40 -24.62
CA VAL A 85 -10.39 0.77 -23.63
C VAL A 85 -9.61 1.82 -22.84
N GLY A 86 -9.18 2.91 -23.49
CA GLY A 86 -8.39 3.95 -22.86
C GLY A 86 -9.00 4.52 -21.57
N PRO A 87 -10.25 5.01 -21.60
CA PRO A 87 -10.91 5.54 -20.41
C PRO A 87 -11.13 4.49 -19.30
N VAL A 88 -11.46 3.24 -19.68
CA VAL A 88 -11.71 2.16 -18.71
C VAL A 88 -10.44 1.75 -17.98
N ALA A 89 -9.32 1.63 -18.70
CA ALA A 89 -8.03 1.28 -18.11
C ALA A 89 -7.55 2.35 -17.11
N GLU A 90 -7.78 3.63 -17.41
CA GLU A 90 -7.45 4.72 -16.48
C GLU A 90 -8.33 4.70 -15.22
N TYR A 91 -9.63 4.38 -15.37
CA TYR A 91 -10.52 4.21 -14.22
C TYR A 91 -10.09 3.04 -13.32
N ILE A 92 -9.68 1.91 -13.92
CA ILE A 92 -9.12 0.77 -13.20
C ILE A 92 -7.83 1.17 -12.47
N ARG A 93 -6.94 1.95 -13.11
CA ARG A 93 -5.70 2.46 -12.49
C ARG A 93 -6.00 3.21 -11.19
N ILE A 94 -6.93 4.17 -11.23
CA ILE A 94 -7.31 4.99 -10.08
C ILE A 94 -7.86 4.12 -8.94
N ILE A 95 -8.75 3.18 -9.25
CA ILE A 95 -9.31 2.25 -8.26
C ILE A 95 -8.19 1.42 -7.63
N LEU A 96 -7.29 0.87 -8.42
CA LEU A 96 -6.23 0.02 -7.91
C LEU A 96 -5.22 0.80 -7.06
N TYR A 97 -4.89 2.04 -7.42
CA TYR A 97 -4.09 2.91 -6.53
C TYR A 97 -4.80 3.17 -5.20
N LEU A 98 -6.11 3.41 -5.20
CA LEU A 98 -6.89 3.59 -3.98
C LEU A 98 -6.84 2.33 -3.09
N VAL A 99 -6.94 1.14 -3.70
CA VAL A 99 -6.80 -0.14 -3.00
C VAL A 99 -5.40 -0.28 -2.41
N VAL A 100 -4.35 -0.01 -3.18
CA VAL A 100 -2.96 -0.07 -2.70
C VAL A 100 -2.74 0.87 -1.52
N VAL A 101 -3.20 2.12 -1.62
CA VAL A 101 -3.04 3.11 -0.54
C VAL A 101 -3.78 2.66 0.72
N THR A 102 -5.02 2.20 0.59
CA THR A 102 -5.80 1.76 1.76
C THR A 102 -5.17 0.54 2.42
N PHE A 103 -4.70 -0.42 1.63
CA PHE A 103 -3.96 -1.57 2.14
C PHE A 103 -2.65 -1.16 2.81
N ALA A 104 -1.89 -0.25 2.21
CA ALA A 104 -0.65 0.26 2.80
C ALA A 104 -0.89 0.97 4.14
N LEU A 105 -1.98 1.74 4.25
CA LEU A 105 -2.37 2.42 5.50
C LEU A 105 -2.79 1.43 6.58
N ASP A 106 -3.56 0.40 6.22
CA ASP A 106 -3.96 -0.69 7.14
C ASP A 106 -2.73 -1.40 7.73
N GLN A 107 -1.80 -1.81 6.86
CA GLN A 107 -0.55 -2.43 7.26
C GLN A 107 0.38 -1.47 8.02
N GLY A 108 0.19 -0.16 7.82
CA GLY A 108 0.81 0.92 8.57
C GLY A 108 0.26 1.11 9.99
N GLY A 109 -0.75 0.34 10.40
CA GLY A 109 -1.37 0.43 11.73
C GLY A 109 -2.38 1.56 11.87
N ILE A 110 -2.74 2.23 10.76
CA ILE A 110 -3.79 3.25 10.75
C ILE A 110 -5.13 2.56 10.56
N ASN A 111 -6.11 2.91 11.39
CA ASN A 111 -7.47 2.40 11.25
C ASN A 111 -8.09 2.93 9.96
N VAL A 112 -8.22 2.05 8.96
CA VAL A 112 -8.84 2.35 7.67
C VAL A 112 -10.18 1.64 7.48
N SER A 113 -10.87 1.28 8.56
CA SER A 113 -12.15 0.58 8.51
C SER A 113 -13.16 1.24 7.56
N THR A 114 -13.26 2.58 7.59
CA THR A 114 -14.13 3.35 6.69
C THR A 114 -13.72 3.22 5.23
N LEU A 115 -12.44 3.39 4.92
CA LEU A 115 -11.91 3.26 3.55
C LEU A 115 -12.09 1.83 3.03
N THR A 116 -11.82 0.84 3.87
CA THR A 116 -11.96 -0.58 3.55
C THR A 116 -13.41 -0.95 3.28
N ALA A 117 -14.35 -0.43 4.08
CA ALA A 117 -15.79 -0.64 3.85
C ALA A 117 -16.24 -0.07 2.49
N MET A 118 -15.70 1.07 2.08
CA MET A 118 -15.99 1.68 0.77
C MET A 118 -15.32 0.92 -0.39
N LEU A 119 -14.13 0.35 -0.16
CA LEU A 119 -13.38 -0.41 -1.17
C LEU A 119 -13.89 -1.83 -1.37
N THR A 120 -14.41 -2.47 -0.33
CA THR A 120 -14.83 -3.88 -0.36
C THR A 120 -15.77 -4.18 -1.55
N PRO A 121 -16.84 -3.39 -1.82
CA PRO A 121 -17.69 -3.61 -2.99
C PRO A 121 -16.94 -3.50 -4.32
N ILE A 122 -15.97 -2.58 -4.41
CA ILE A 122 -15.18 -2.33 -5.62
C ILE A 122 -14.22 -3.50 -5.87
N THR A 123 -13.57 -4.01 -4.82
CA THR A 123 -12.69 -5.19 -4.89
C THR A 123 -13.44 -6.44 -5.33
N TRP A 124 -14.65 -6.67 -4.81
CA TRP A 124 -15.51 -7.78 -5.27
C TRP A 124 -15.96 -7.61 -6.72
N GLY A 125 -16.28 -6.37 -7.14
CA GLY A 125 -16.58 -6.06 -8.54
C GLY A 125 -15.43 -6.40 -9.48
N LEU A 126 -14.21 -6.01 -9.12
CA LEU A 126 -13.00 -6.34 -9.90
C LEU A 126 -12.75 -7.85 -9.93
N THR A 127 -12.87 -8.52 -8.78
CA THR A 127 -12.68 -9.98 -8.66
C THR A 127 -13.67 -10.73 -9.54
N ALA A 128 -14.95 -10.35 -9.51
CA ALA A 128 -15.99 -10.93 -10.36
C ALA A 128 -15.68 -10.75 -11.85
N ALA A 129 -15.20 -9.58 -12.26
CA ALA A 129 -14.80 -9.32 -13.64
C ALA A 129 -13.64 -10.23 -14.09
N VAL A 130 -12.60 -10.37 -13.25
CA VAL A 130 -11.46 -11.26 -13.54
C VAL A 130 -11.92 -12.72 -13.65
N VAL A 131 -12.74 -13.19 -12.72
CA VAL A 131 -13.29 -14.56 -12.74
C VAL A 131 -14.12 -14.77 -14.01
N ALA A 132 -14.98 -13.83 -14.39
CA ALA A 132 -15.79 -13.93 -15.60
C ALA A 132 -14.93 -14.04 -16.88
N VAL A 133 -13.85 -13.26 -16.97
CA VAL A 133 -12.90 -13.33 -18.10
C VAL A 133 -12.20 -14.69 -18.15
N LEU A 134 -11.72 -15.19 -17.01
CA LEU A 134 -11.06 -16.50 -16.94
C LEU A 134 -12.01 -17.64 -17.33
N VAL A 135 -13.27 -17.59 -16.90
CA VAL A 135 -14.30 -18.57 -17.29
C VAL A 135 -14.58 -18.49 -18.79
N LEU A 136 -14.72 -17.29 -19.36
CA LEU A 136 -14.93 -17.11 -20.80
C LEU A 136 -13.77 -17.66 -21.63
N GLU A 137 -12.51 -17.44 -21.22
CA GLU A 137 -11.35 -18.03 -21.89
C GLU A 137 -11.32 -19.56 -21.77
N ALA A 138 -11.65 -20.11 -20.59
CA ALA A 138 -11.70 -21.56 -20.39
C ALA A 138 -12.78 -22.23 -21.25
N VAL A 139 -13.94 -21.58 -21.43
CA VAL A 139 -15.01 -22.07 -22.30
C VAL A 139 -14.62 -21.97 -23.78
N ARG A 140 -13.92 -20.90 -24.20
CA ARG A 140 -13.46 -20.73 -25.59
C ARG A 140 -12.37 -21.71 -26.04
N LYS A 141 -11.59 -22.25 -25.10
CA LYS A 141 -10.55 -23.25 -25.39
C LYS A 141 -11.09 -24.70 -25.45
N LYS A 142 -12.36 -24.91 -25.09
CA LYS A 142 -13.09 -26.17 -25.33
C LYS A 142 -13.84 -26.10 -26.66
#